data_AF-A0A7S7LWQ9-F1
#
_entry.id   AF-A0A7S7LWQ9-F1
#
_cell.length_a   1.000
_cell.length_b   1.000
_cell.length_c   1.000
_cell.angle_alpha   90.00
_cell.angle_beta   90.00
_cell.angle_gamma   90.00
#
_symmetry.space_group_name_H-M   'P 1'
#
loop_
_entity.id
_entity.type
_entity.pdbx_description
1 polymer ?
#
loop_
_entity_poly.entity_id
_entity_poly.type
_entity_poly.pdbx_seq_one_letter_code
_entity_poly.pdbx_strand_id
1 'polypeptide(L)'
;MNKIQQQCKQILTEEGIDIFSEIDFDVNGEVHTLSFNYIIETFMGASDESQLVFLTALQKALEAKEMGANKFFEGMGQLLLMTHLSEKM
;
A
#
# COMPACT_ATOMS: atom_id res chain seq x y z
N MET A 1 9.92 -15.16 -0.54
CA MET A 1 9.28 -13.88 -0.97
C MET A 1 8.07 -14.25 -1.79
N ASN A 2 6.90 -13.66 -1.48
CA ASN A 2 5.65 -13.96 -2.18
C ASN A 2 5.73 -13.45 -3.64
N LYS A 3 5.25 -14.24 -4.61
CA LYS A 3 5.27 -13.87 -6.03
C LYS A 3 4.51 -12.56 -6.28
N ILE A 4 3.39 -12.35 -5.60
CA ILE A 4 2.57 -11.13 -5.74
C ILE A 4 3.31 -9.92 -5.16
N GLN A 5 3.96 -10.09 -4.00
CA GLN A 5 4.79 -9.05 -3.41
C GLN A 5 5.89 -8.57 -4.36
N GLN A 6 6.58 -9.51 -5.02
CA GLN A 6 7.60 -9.19 -6.01
C GLN A 6 6.99 -8.43 -7.20
N GLN A 7 5.82 -8.83 -7.68
CA GLN A 7 5.12 -8.14 -8.76
C GLN A 7 4.74 -6.71 -8.37
N CYS A 8 4.19 -6.47 -7.18
CA CYS A 8 3.89 -5.11 -6.73
C CYS A 8 5.14 -4.22 -6.73
N LYS A 9 6.25 -4.69 -6.14
CA LYS A 9 7.51 -3.94 -6.08
C LYS A 9 8.10 -3.69 -7.47
N GLN A 10 8.03 -4.70 -8.34
CA GLN A 10 8.53 -4.62 -9.70
C GLN A 10 7.78 -3.57 -10.52
N ILE A 11 6.43 -3.61 -10.51
CA ILE A 11 5.62 -2.67 -11.31
C ILE A 11 5.86 -1.23 -10.84
N LEU A 12 6.01 -0.98 -9.54
CA LEU A 12 6.36 0.35 -9.03
C LEU A 12 7.73 0.83 -9.55
N THR A 13 8.73 -0.06 -9.54
CA THR A 13 10.07 0.25 -10.04
C THR A 13 10.05 0.53 -11.55
N GLU A 14 9.26 -0.22 -12.32
CA GLU A 14 9.08 -0.04 -13.76
C GLU A 14 8.41 1.31 -14.09
N GLU A 15 7.50 1.77 -13.24
CA GLU A 15 6.85 3.09 -13.32
C GLU A 15 7.72 4.23 -12.73
N GLY A 16 8.95 3.94 -12.29
CA GLY A 16 9.87 4.93 -11.72
C GLY A 16 9.52 5.38 -10.29
N ILE A 17 8.65 4.64 -9.60
CA ILE A 17 8.20 4.94 -8.24
C ILE A 17 9.13 4.26 -7.23
N ASP A 18 9.68 5.04 -6.31
CA ASP A 18 10.50 4.52 -5.22
C ASP A 18 9.63 3.78 -4.19
N ILE A 19 9.88 2.49 -4.00
CA ILE A 19 9.17 1.65 -3.02
C ILE A 19 9.45 2.06 -1.56
N PHE A 20 10.50 2.85 -1.33
CA PHE A 20 10.81 3.44 -0.03
C PHE A 20 10.17 4.80 0.18
N SER A 21 9.36 5.29 -0.78
CA SER A 21 8.53 6.47 -0.58
C SER A 21 7.61 6.28 0.63
N GLU A 22 7.39 7.36 1.35
CA GLU A 22 6.63 7.39 2.59
C GLU A 22 5.43 8.34 2.47
N ILE A 23 4.36 8.02 3.20
CA ILE A 23 3.19 8.88 3.37
C ILE A 23 2.98 9.11 4.86
N ASP A 24 2.75 10.37 5.21
CA ASP A 24 2.31 10.78 6.55
C ASP A 24 0.78 10.71 6.66
N PHE A 25 0.31 10.09 7.72
CA PHE A 25 -1.09 9.95 8.07
C PHE A 25 -1.35 10.63 9.42
N ASP A 26 -2.16 11.69 9.44
CA ASP A 26 -2.69 12.24 10.68
C ASP A 26 -3.90 11.42 11.14
N VAL A 27 -3.76 10.74 12.28
CA VAL A 27 -4.83 10.01 12.93
C VAL A 27 -5.02 10.58 14.33
N ASN A 28 -6.15 11.26 14.54
CA ASN A 28 -6.49 11.88 15.84
C ASN A 28 -5.41 12.83 16.39
N GLY A 29 -4.65 13.50 15.52
CA GLY A 29 -3.56 14.40 15.90
C GLY A 29 -2.21 13.72 16.13
N GLU A 30 -2.11 12.40 15.92
CA GLU A 30 -0.85 11.67 15.88
C GLU A 30 -0.46 11.39 14.42
N VAL A 31 0.79 11.75 14.05
CA VAL A 31 1.32 11.50 12.70
C VAL A 31 1.96 10.11 12.67
N HIS A 32 1.42 9.25 11.81
CA HIS A 32 2.00 7.95 11.47
C HIS A 32 2.60 8.00 10.07
N THR A 33 3.87 7.67 9.93
CA THR A 33 4.55 7.60 8.64
C THR A 33 4.64 6.14 8.19
N LEU A 34 4.13 5.82 7.01
CA LEU A 34 4.19 4.47 6.43
C LEU A 34 4.88 4.50 5.07
N SER A 35 5.83 3.58 4.84
CA SER A 35 6.42 3.38 3.51
C SER A 35 5.53 2.52 2.61
N PHE A 36 5.64 2.70 1.29
CA PHE A 36 4.96 1.83 0.32
C PHE A 36 5.38 0.37 0.54
N ASN A 37 6.66 0.13 0.78
CA ASN A 37 7.18 -1.20 1.09
C ASN A 37 6.47 -1.83 2.29
N TYR A 38 6.29 -1.08 3.38
CA TYR A 38 5.58 -1.57 4.57
C TYR A 38 4.11 -1.88 4.27
N ILE A 39 3.41 -0.98 3.57
CA ILE A 39 2.01 -1.19 3.19
C ILE A 39 1.87 -2.46 2.36
N ILE A 40 2.72 -2.64 1.33
CA ILE A 40 2.73 -3.87 0.51
C ILE A 40 2.95 -5.09 1.41
N GLU A 41 3.98 -5.07 2.25
CA GLU A 41 4.32 -6.23 3.11
C GLU A 41 3.18 -6.63 4.04
N THR A 42 2.47 -5.66 4.62
CA THR A 42 1.31 -5.95 5.47
C THR A 42 0.17 -6.62 4.71
N PHE A 43 -0.20 -6.10 3.53
CA PHE A 43 -1.26 -6.74 2.71
C PHE A 43 -0.84 -8.08 2.11
N MET A 44 0.47 -8.31 1.93
CA MET A 44 0.99 -9.61 1.48
C MET A 44 0.94 -10.69 2.56
N GLY A 45 0.72 -10.33 3.82
CA GLY A 45 0.43 -11.26 4.92
C GLY A 45 -1.03 -11.71 5.01
N ALA A 46 -1.93 -11.15 4.20
CA ALA A 46 -3.35 -11.52 4.15
C ALA A 46 -3.60 -12.79 3.30
N SER A 47 -4.88 -13.16 3.11
CA SER A 47 -5.26 -14.27 2.24
C SER A 47 -4.82 -14.06 0.79
N ASP A 48 -4.61 -15.15 0.05
CA ASP A 48 -4.18 -15.10 -1.36
C ASP A 48 -5.15 -14.29 -2.24
N GLU A 49 -6.45 -14.35 -1.95
CA GLU A 49 -7.46 -13.53 -2.65
C GLU A 49 -7.24 -12.04 -2.40
N SER A 50 -7.02 -11.63 -1.14
CA SER A 50 -6.74 -10.23 -0.80
C SER A 50 -5.45 -9.72 -1.45
N GLN A 51 -4.44 -10.58 -1.56
CA GLN A 51 -3.20 -10.24 -2.25
C GLN A 51 -3.44 -9.97 -3.75
N LEU A 52 -4.24 -10.80 -4.42
CA LEU A 52 -4.60 -10.62 -5.82
C LEU A 52 -5.44 -9.36 -6.04
N VAL A 53 -6.38 -9.07 -5.13
CA VAL A 53 -7.17 -7.83 -5.15
C VAL A 53 -6.26 -6.61 -5.02
N PHE A 54 -5.30 -6.63 -4.09
CA PHE A 54 -4.32 -5.56 -3.92
C PHE A 54 -3.52 -5.30 -5.19
N LEU A 55 -2.93 -6.35 -5.79
CA LEU A 55 -2.15 -6.23 -7.03
C LEU A 55 -3.00 -5.65 -8.17
N THR A 56 -4.24 -6.15 -8.33
CA THR A 56 -5.16 -5.69 -9.37
C THR A 56 -5.52 -4.22 -9.19
N ALA A 57 -5.78 -3.79 -7.95
CA ALA A 57 -6.08 -2.39 -7.64
C ALA A 57 -4.86 -1.48 -7.86
N LEU A 58 -3.66 -1.94 -7.49
CA LEU A 58 -2.42 -1.22 -7.75
C LEU A 58 -2.19 -1.02 -9.26
N GLN A 59 -2.34 -2.07 -10.06
CA GLN A 59 -2.21 -1.98 -11.52
C GLN A 59 -3.16 -0.93 -12.11
N LYS A 60 -4.44 -0.96 -11.71
CA LYS A 60 -5.43 0.04 -12.14
C LYS A 60 -5.09 1.46 -11.69
N ALA A 61 -4.53 1.61 -10.49
CA ALA A 61 -4.11 2.91 -9.99
C ALA A 61 -2.94 3.47 -10.82
N LEU A 62 -2.01 2.62 -11.24
CA LEU A 62 -0.86 3.02 -12.05
C LEU A 62 -1.22 3.40 -13.49
N GLU A 63 -2.30 2.82 -14.04
CA GLU A 63 -2.88 3.30 -15.31
C GLU A 63 -3.31 4.78 -15.25
N ALA A 64 -3.62 5.29 -14.05
CA ALA A 64 -3.92 6.70 -13.79
C ALA A 64 -2.66 7.57 -13.54
N LYS A 65 -1.44 7.04 -13.78
CA LYS A 65 -0.11 7.64 -13.54
C LYS A 65 0.19 7.93 -12.07
N GLU A 66 1.28 8.66 -11.77
CA GLU A 66 1.79 8.93 -10.41
C GLU A 66 0.73 9.39 -9.39
N MET A 67 -0.24 10.21 -9.80
CA MET A 67 -1.32 10.64 -8.91
C MET A 67 -2.14 9.45 -8.40
N GLY A 68 -2.30 8.41 -9.22
CA GLY A 68 -2.97 7.18 -8.86
C GLY A 68 -2.18 6.32 -7.87
N ALA A 69 -0.85 6.24 -8.00
CA ALA A 69 0.00 5.52 -7.05
C ALA A 69 -0.10 6.10 -5.63
N ASN A 70 0.11 7.42 -5.52
CA ASN A 70 0.06 8.10 -4.22
C ASN A 70 -1.33 7.96 -3.59
N LYS A 71 -2.40 8.18 -4.36
CA LYS A 71 -3.78 8.02 -3.88
C LYS A 71 -4.11 6.59 -3.47
N PHE A 72 -3.58 5.61 -4.20
CA PHE A 72 -3.73 4.20 -3.84
C PHE A 72 -3.07 3.91 -2.50
N PHE A 73 -1.79 4.28 -2.31
CA PHE A 73 -1.09 4.03 -1.06
C PHE A 73 -1.64 4.83 0.12
N GLU A 74 -2.15 6.05 -0.11
CA GLU A 74 -2.90 6.81 0.89
C GLU A 74 -4.14 6.00 1.35
N GLY A 75 -4.95 5.50 0.42
CA GLY A 75 -6.14 4.71 0.76
C GLY A 75 -5.80 3.41 1.50
N MET A 76 -4.75 2.71 1.06
CA MET A 76 -4.34 1.45 1.69
C MET A 76 -3.72 1.67 3.07
N GLY A 77 -2.94 2.73 3.26
CA GLY A 77 -2.39 3.10 4.56
C GLY A 77 -3.47 3.50 5.56
N GLN A 78 -4.48 4.27 5.12
CA GLN A 78 -5.65 4.60 5.94
C GLN A 78 -6.40 3.33 6.39
N LEU A 79 -6.64 2.39 5.47
CA LEU A 79 -7.32 1.14 5.81
C LEU A 79 -6.54 0.34 6.86
N LEU A 80 -5.22 0.23 6.68
CA LEU A 80 -4.32 -0.46 7.62
C LEU A 80 -4.37 0.17 9.02
N LEU A 81 -4.28 1.50 9.10
CA LEU A 81 -4.34 2.24 10.36
C LEU A 81 -5.71 2.06 11.03
N MET A 82 -6.81 2.15 10.27
CA MET A 82 -8.15 1.93 10.79
C MET A 82 -8.32 0.52 11.38
N THR A 83 -7.78 -0.51 10.72
CA THR A 83 -7.84 -1.89 11.23
C THR A 83 -7.09 -2.02 12.56
N HIS A 84 -5.84 -1.55 12.64
CA HIS A 84 -5.06 -1.64 13.88
C HIS A 84 -5.63 -0.81 15.04
N LEU A 85 -6.25 0.34 14.74
CA LEU A 85 -6.93 1.15 15.75
C LEU A 85 -8.21 0.48 16.25
N SER A 86 -8.95 -0.20 15.37
CA SER A 86 -10.16 -0.92 15.74
C SER A 86 -9.89 -2.16 16.60
N GLU A 87 -8.74 -2.81 16.45
CA GLU A 87 -8.32 -3.93 17.31
C GLU A 87 -7.91 -3.51 18.73
N LYS A 88 -7.61 -2.21 18.93
CA LYS A 88 -7.22 -1.64 20.24
C LYS A 88 -8.41 -1.11 21.05
N MET A 89 -9.64 -1.20 20.55
CA MET A 89 -10.87 -0.81 21.26
C MET A 89 -11.56 -2.01 21.89
#